data_AF-A0A9E0TJ95-F1
#
_entry.id   AF-A0A9E0TJ95-F1
#
_cell.length_a   1.000
_cell.length_b   1.000
_cell.length_c   1.000
_cell.angle_alpha   90.00
_cell.angle_beta   90.00
_cell.angle_gamma   90.00
#
_symmetry.space_group_name_H-M   'P 1'
#
loop_
_entity.id
_entity.type
_entity.pdbx_description
1 polymer ?
#
loop_
_entity_poly.entity_id
_entity_poly.type
_entity_poly.pdbx_seq_one_letter_code
_entity_poly.pdbx_strand_id
1 'polypeptide(L)'
;MAIDCSLFDRQSFHLERLQVLAALARAGRWVQMYYGWRPNLRDEGDNHLIELAIAGNAQAVVTHNVRDLTRGELTWPHLRILTPAQFLEEQP
;
A
#
# COMPACT_ATOMS: atom_id res chain seq x y z
N MET A 1 -19.42 20.64 -11.92
CA MET A 1 -19.25 19.18 -11.93
C MET A 1 -19.96 18.66 -10.69
N ALA A 2 -21.27 18.42 -10.80
CA ALA A 2 -22.05 17.86 -9.70
C ALA A 2 -22.08 16.34 -9.91
N ILE A 3 -21.68 15.58 -8.89
CA ILE A 3 -21.92 14.14 -8.86
C ILE A 3 -23.37 13.98 -8.41
N ASP A 4 -24.21 13.47 -9.31
CA ASP A 4 -25.61 13.15 -9.03
C ASP A 4 -25.68 11.90 -8.15
N CYS A 5 -26.22 12.05 -6.95
CA CYS A 5 -26.35 10.99 -5.94
C CYS A 5 -27.49 9.99 -6.20
N SER A 6 -28.21 10.07 -7.33
CA SER A 6 -29.39 9.23 -7.61
C SER A 6 -29.08 7.86 -8.25
N LEU A 7 -27.80 7.50 -8.45
CA LEU A 7 -27.36 6.28 -9.13
C LEU A 7 -26.68 5.24 -8.21
N PHE A 8 -27.18 5.06 -6.99
CA PHE A 8 -26.75 3.96 -6.12
C PHE A 8 -27.43 2.63 -6.50
N ASP A 9 -27.25 2.23 -7.76
CA ASP A 9 -27.55 0.88 -8.25
C ASP A 9 -26.29 0.01 -8.11
N ARG A 10 -26.43 -1.27 -7.73
CA ARG A 10 -25.28 -2.14 -7.39
C ARG A 10 -24.26 -2.29 -8.52
N GLN A 11 -24.61 -1.97 -9.76
CA GLN A 11 -23.71 -1.98 -10.91
C GLN A 11 -22.77 -0.75 -10.98
N SER A 12 -23.22 0.42 -10.50
CA SER A 12 -22.41 1.65 -10.48
C SER A 12 -21.14 1.48 -9.65
N PHE A 13 -21.25 0.76 -8.52
CA PHE A 13 -20.14 0.53 -7.59
C PHE A 13 -18.95 -0.22 -8.23
N HIS A 14 -19.20 -1.13 -9.17
CA HIS A 14 -18.13 -1.86 -9.84
C HIS A 14 -17.33 -0.95 -10.78
N LEU A 15 -18.03 -0.09 -11.53
CA LEU A 15 -17.39 0.84 -12.46
C LEU A 15 -16.59 1.92 -11.72
N GLU A 16 -17.12 2.47 -10.64
CA GLU A 16 -16.42 3.44 -9.79
C GLU A 16 -15.12 2.84 -9.20
N ARG A 17 -15.19 1.60 -8.70
CA ARG A 17 -14.00 0.89 -8.19
C ARG A 17 -12.95 0.68 -9.27
N LEU A 18 -13.37 0.25 -10.46
CA LEU A 18 -12.45 0.08 -11.59
C LEU A 18 -11.81 1.42 -12.01
N GLN A 19 -12.55 2.53 -11.96
CA GLN A 19 -12.00 3.85 -12.25
C GLN A 19 -10.90 4.23 -11.24
N VAL A 20 -11.14 4.01 -9.95
CA VAL A 20 -10.12 4.25 -8.91
C VAL A 20 -8.89 3.36 -9.12
N LEU A 21 -9.09 2.07 -9.37
CA LEU A 21 -7.99 1.14 -9.62
C LEU A 21 -7.21 1.50 -10.90
N ALA A 22 -7.89 1.92 -11.95
CA ALA A 22 -7.25 2.37 -13.18
C ALA A 22 -6.45 3.67 -12.97
N ALA A 23 -6.96 4.61 -12.18
CA ALA A 23 -6.25 5.83 -11.80
C ALA A 23 -4.99 5.51 -10.99
N LEU A 24 -5.09 4.59 -10.02
CA LEU A 24 -3.94 4.11 -9.24
C LEU A 24 -2.91 3.40 -10.11
N ALA A 25 -3.34 2.50 -11.00
CA ALA A 25 -2.44 1.80 -11.91
C ALA A 25 -1.72 2.77 -12.87
N ARG A 26 -2.42 3.82 -13.33
CA ARG A 26 -1.83 4.87 -14.17
C ARG A 26 -0.83 5.75 -13.42
N ALA A 27 -1.07 6.03 -12.14
CA ALA A 27 -0.17 6.82 -11.30
C ALA A 27 1.02 5.98 -10.76
N GLY A 28 0.85 4.66 -10.69
CA GLY A 28 1.85 3.73 -10.20
C GLY A 28 3.05 3.59 -11.16
N ARG A 29 4.19 3.19 -10.59
CA ARG A 29 5.37 2.80 -11.37
C ARG A 29 5.45 1.28 -11.40
N TRP A 30 5.74 0.72 -12.57
CA TRP A 30 6.04 -0.70 -12.67
C TRP A 30 7.37 -1.01 -11.98
N VAL A 31 7.39 -2.00 -11.09
CA VAL A 31 8.57 -2.41 -10.32
C VAL A 31 8.75 -3.91 -10.50
N GLN A 32 9.97 -4.31 -10.89
CA GLN A 32 10.33 -5.72 -10.95
C GLN A 32 10.63 -6.22 -9.53
N MET A 33 9.89 -7.24 -9.10
CA MET A 33 9.96 -7.81 -7.75
C MET A 33 10.75 -9.11 -7.81
N TYR A 34 11.58 -9.39 -6.80
CA TYR A 34 12.30 -10.65 -6.66
C TYR A 34 11.87 -11.31 -5.36
N TYR A 35 11.11 -12.39 -5.47
CA TYR A 35 10.68 -13.20 -4.34
C TYR A 35 11.79 -14.21 -4.03
N GLY A 36 12.40 -14.11 -2.86
CA GLY A 36 13.51 -15.00 -2.48
C GLY A 36 14.23 -14.61 -1.20
N TRP A 37 13.69 -13.66 -0.43
CA TRP A 37 14.29 -13.29 0.85
C TRP A 37 13.85 -14.26 1.93
N ARG A 38 14.67 -14.39 2.99
CA ARG A 38 14.27 -15.15 4.18
C ARG A 38 13.03 -14.48 4.78
N PRO A 39 12.01 -15.24 5.19
CA PRO A 39 10.81 -14.67 5.79
C PRO A 39 11.19 -13.83 7.00
N ASN A 40 10.77 -12.56 7.01
CA ASN A 40 11.14 -11.61 8.07
C ASN A 40 9.99 -11.36 9.04
N LEU A 41 8.78 -11.26 8.53
CA LEU A 41 7.58 -11.04 9.32
C LEU A 41 7.02 -12.37 9.83
N ARG A 42 6.20 -12.28 10.88
CA ARG A 42 5.55 -13.44 11.48
C ARG A 42 4.55 -14.10 10.55
N ASP A 43 3.83 -13.29 9.76
CA ASP A 43 3.00 -13.78 8.67
C ASP A 43 3.84 -13.80 7.39
N GLU A 44 4.10 -15.00 6.87
CA GLU A 44 4.84 -15.17 5.63
C GLU A 44 4.12 -14.49 4.46
N GLY A 45 2.79 -14.47 4.52
CA GLY A 45 1.94 -13.81 3.54
C GLY A 45 2.15 -12.30 3.47
N ASP A 46 2.66 -11.64 4.50
CA ASP A 46 2.85 -10.18 4.52
C ASP A 46 4.25 -9.74 4.04
N ASN A 47 5.21 -10.67 3.91
CA ASN A 47 6.59 -10.32 3.52
C ASN A 47 6.68 -9.61 2.17
N HIS A 48 5.78 -9.95 1.23
CA HIS A 48 5.73 -9.33 -0.08
C HIS A 48 5.50 -7.81 -0.01
N LEU A 49 4.84 -7.29 1.04
CA LEU A 49 4.61 -5.86 1.22
C LEU A 49 5.94 -5.13 1.46
N ILE A 50 6.82 -5.72 2.26
CA ILE A 50 8.14 -5.14 2.51
C ILE A 50 9.04 -5.32 1.30
N GLU A 51 9.04 -6.50 0.67
CA GLU A 51 9.81 -6.74 -0.54
C GLU A 51 9.44 -5.74 -1.65
N LEU A 52 8.14 -5.49 -1.86
CA LEU A 52 7.65 -4.48 -2.80
C LEU A 52 8.12 -3.08 -2.42
N ALA A 53 8.02 -2.71 -1.14
CA ALA A 53 8.44 -1.40 -0.67
C ALA A 53 9.93 -1.16 -0.91
N ILE A 54 10.77 -2.16 -0.66
CA ILE A 54 12.20 -2.08 -0.93
C ILE A 54 12.50 -2.06 -2.43
N ALA A 55 11.89 -2.96 -3.21
CA ALA A 55 12.09 -3.01 -4.66
C ALA A 55 11.63 -1.71 -5.35
N GLY A 56 10.56 -1.09 -4.85
CA GLY A 56 10.02 0.17 -5.34
C GLY A 56 10.77 1.42 -4.85
N ASN A 57 11.78 1.24 -3.99
CA ASN A 57 12.46 2.31 -3.25
C ASN A 57 11.47 3.26 -2.55
N ALA A 58 10.46 2.67 -1.90
CA ALA A 58 9.46 3.40 -1.15
C ALA A 58 10.09 3.98 0.12
N GLN A 59 9.69 5.21 0.47
CA GLN A 59 10.13 5.87 1.70
C GLN A 59 9.34 5.41 2.93
N ALA A 60 8.09 4.97 2.72
CA ALA A 60 7.22 4.49 3.77
C ALA A 60 6.21 3.44 3.29
N VAL A 61 5.83 2.53 4.19
CA VAL A 61 4.61 1.72 4.12
C VAL A 61 3.58 2.35 5.05
N VAL A 62 2.45 2.75 4.50
CA VAL A 62 1.34 3.34 5.26
C VAL A 62 0.30 2.26 5.55
N THR A 63 0.06 1.96 6.83
CA THR A 63 -0.80 0.86 7.26
C THR A 63 -1.36 1.09 8.66
N HIS A 64 -2.53 0.53 8.95
CA HIS A 64 -3.00 0.41 10.34
C HIS A 64 -2.36 -0.77 11.07
N ASN A 65 -1.80 -1.75 10.35
CA ASN A 65 -1.20 -2.95 10.93
C ASN A 65 0.29 -2.79 11.25
N VAL A 66 0.65 -1.66 11.87
CA VAL A 66 2.04 -1.29 12.15
C VAL A 66 2.75 -2.37 12.99
N ARG A 67 2.04 -2.96 13.94
CA ARG A 67 2.59 -3.96 14.87
C ARG A 67 3.12 -5.19 14.14
N ASP A 68 2.42 -5.68 13.13
CA ASP A 68 2.80 -6.92 12.45
C ASP A 68 3.97 -6.70 11.48
N LEU A 69 4.03 -5.50 10.87
CA LEU A 69 5.09 -5.09 9.94
C LEU A 69 6.38 -4.61 10.62
N THR A 70 6.36 -4.32 11.93
CA THR A 70 7.55 -3.86 12.70
C THR A 70 8.20 -4.96 13.54
N ARG A 71 7.59 -6.13 13.62
CA ARG A 71 8.04 -7.26 14.47
C ARG A 71 9.07 -8.19 13.82
N GLY A 72 9.46 -7.90 12.59
CA GLY A 72 10.49 -8.69 11.91
C GLY A 72 11.89 -8.44 12.45
N GLU A 73 12.79 -9.42 12.25
CA GLU A 73 14.16 -9.36 12.75
C GLU A 73 15.06 -8.41 11.92
N LEU A 74 14.76 -8.29 10.62
CA LEU A 74 15.38 -7.33 9.72
C LEU A 74 14.75 -5.97 9.91
N THR A 75 15.60 -4.98 10.19
CA THR A 75 15.25 -3.57 10.21
C THR A 75 15.76 -2.90 8.95
N TRP A 76 14.95 -2.01 8.37
CA TRP A 76 15.29 -1.26 7.16
C TRP A 76 15.41 0.22 7.49
N PRO A 77 16.63 0.77 7.58
CA PRO A 77 16.83 2.16 8.04
C PRO A 77 16.14 3.21 7.19
N HIS A 78 15.90 2.90 5.92
CA HIS A 78 15.33 3.83 4.93
C HIS A 78 13.83 3.62 4.69
N LEU A 79 13.22 2.58 5.28
CA LEU A 79 11.80 2.27 5.11
C LEU A 79 11.04 2.51 6.41
N ARG A 80 10.13 3.46 6.40
CA ARG A 80 9.32 3.82 7.56
C ARG A 80 7.99 3.08 7.53
N ILE A 81 7.51 2.60 8.68
CA ILE A 81 6.15 2.06 8.81
C ILE A 81 5.32 3.10 9.54
N LEU A 82 4.31 3.67 8.88
CA LEU A 82 3.51 4.78 9.38
C LEU A 82 2.03 4.41 9.40
N THR A 83 1.29 4.95 10.35
CA THR A 83 -0.18 4.99 10.25
C THR A 83 -0.61 6.05 9.23
N PRO A 84 -1.81 5.93 8.64
CA PRO A 84 -2.34 6.98 7.76
C PRO A 84 -2.36 8.37 8.40
N ALA A 85 -2.70 8.46 9.69
CA ALA A 85 -2.68 9.72 10.42
C ALA A 85 -1.26 10.32 10.48
N GLN A 86 -0.25 9.52 10.85
CA GLN A 86 1.14 9.95 10.87
C GLN A 86 1.63 10.38 9.49
N PHE A 87 1.29 9.64 8.44
CA PHE A 87 1.68 9.99 7.07
C PHE A 87 1.12 11.36 6.65
N LEU A 88 -0.13 11.65 6.98
CA LEU A 88 -0.77 12.95 6.67
C LEU A 88 -0.21 14.11 7.50
N GLU A 89 0.21 13.87 8.73
CA GLU A 89 0.88 14.89 9.55
C GLU A 89 2.27 15.26 9.00
N GLU A 90 2.94 14.31 8.35
CA GLU A 90 4.30 14.47 7.84
C GLU A 90 4.37 14.99 6.39
N GLN A 91 3.31 14.80 5.60
CA GLN A 91 3.21 15.17 4.19
C GLN A 91 1.93 16.01 3.97
N PRO A 92 1.99 17.35 4.10
CA PRO A 92 0.85 18.24 3.89
C PRO A 92 0.41 18.33 2.41
#